data_AF-A0A380W4X1-F1
#
_entry.id   AF-A0A380W4X1-F1
#
_cell.length_a   1.000
_cell.length_b   1.000
_cell.length_c   1.000
_cell.angle_alpha   90.00
_cell.angle_beta   90.00
_cell.angle_gamma   90.00
#
_symmetry.space_group_name_H-M   'P 1'
#
loop_
_entity.id
_entity.type
_entity.pdbx_description
1 polymer ?
#
loop_
_entity_poly.entity_id
_entity_poly.type
_entity_poly.pdbx_seq_one_letter_code
_entity_poly.pdbx_strand_id
1 'polypeptide(L)'
;MQSMTLEQLRVASNAGGVSGVTLKGQGGAFLVQIATRSGSGAVLSKARSGEPRRFGNPIAALSLLRDLGITVGQFDASDWNPAEKVVNSRDDARAQVLRGAHEAAAYNQWLAGELQASIDDPRPSIPHDEVMAEMDADIAALPKKKRA
;
A
#
# COMPACT_ATOMS: atom_id res chain seq x y z
N MET A 1 11.68 -31.96 3.02
CA MET A 1 10.47 -31.19 3.36
C MET A 1 9.71 -30.95 2.07
N GLN A 2 8.43 -31.33 1.98
CA GLN A 2 7.67 -31.17 0.73
C GLN A 2 7.29 -29.69 0.52
N SER A 3 7.02 -29.30 -0.72
CA SER A 3 6.42 -27.99 -1.01
C SER A 3 4.95 -28.17 -1.36
N MET A 4 4.11 -27.23 -0.94
CA MET A 4 2.68 -27.26 -1.22
C MET A 4 2.22 -25.91 -1.72
N THR A 5 1.53 -25.88 -2.85
CA THR A 5 0.96 -24.66 -3.41
C THR A 5 -0.27 -24.22 -2.63
N LEU A 6 -0.74 -22.99 -2.86
CA LEU A 6 -1.92 -22.46 -2.20
C LEU A 6 -3.18 -23.28 -2.48
N GLU A 7 -3.37 -23.73 -3.73
CA GLU A 7 -4.51 -24.58 -4.09
C GLU A 7 -4.44 -25.95 -3.40
N GLN A 8 -3.24 -26.55 -3.33
CA GLN A 8 -3.05 -27.80 -2.61
C GLN A 8 -3.30 -27.63 -1.10
N LEU A 9 -2.87 -26.52 -0.50
CA LEU A 9 -3.16 -26.20 0.89
C LEU A 9 -4.67 -26.02 1.12
N ARG A 10 -5.37 -25.34 0.20
CA ARG A 10 -6.83 -25.16 0.28
C ARG A 10 -7.54 -26.52 0.25
N VAL A 11 -7.19 -27.36 -0.71
CA VAL A 11 -7.77 -28.72 -0.84
C VAL A 11 -7.47 -29.55 0.40
N ALA A 12 -6.23 -29.54 0.89
CA ALA A 12 -5.85 -30.27 2.09
C ALA A 12 -6.55 -29.75 3.35
N SER A 13 -6.70 -28.43 3.50
CA SER A 13 -7.42 -27.81 4.62
C SER A 13 -8.89 -28.23 4.62
N ASN A 14 -9.56 -28.10 3.46
CA ASN A 14 -10.97 -28.47 3.31
C ASN A 14 -11.23 -29.97 3.49
N ALA A 15 -10.31 -30.82 3.05
CA ALA A 15 -10.37 -32.26 3.28
C ALA A 15 -9.98 -32.66 4.71
N GLY A 16 -9.63 -31.70 5.56
CA GLY A 16 -9.15 -31.95 6.92
C GLY A 16 -7.80 -32.66 6.97
N GLY A 17 -6.98 -32.64 5.93
CA GLY A 17 -5.63 -33.23 5.90
C GLY A 17 -4.55 -32.43 6.64
N VAL A 18 -4.83 -31.17 6.99
CA VAL A 18 -3.90 -30.31 7.76
C VAL A 18 -4.12 -30.51 9.25
N SER A 19 -3.06 -30.88 9.98
CA SER A 19 -3.07 -31.03 11.44
C SER A 19 -2.62 -29.78 12.17
N GLY A 20 -1.84 -28.91 11.51
CA GLY A 20 -1.40 -27.65 12.09
C GLY A 20 -0.60 -26.80 11.10
N VAL A 21 -0.45 -25.53 11.44
CA VAL A 21 0.35 -24.58 10.69
C VAL A 21 1.24 -23.80 11.65
N THR A 22 2.51 -23.61 11.25
CA THR A 22 3.47 -22.78 11.96
C THR A 22 3.94 -21.67 11.04
N LEU A 23 3.73 -20.42 11.46
CA LEU A 23 4.32 -19.25 10.83
C LEU A 23 5.75 -19.09 11.37
N LYS A 24 6.74 -19.53 10.61
CA LYS A 24 8.15 -19.48 11.00
C LYS A 24 8.83 -18.26 10.38
N GLY A 25 9.41 -17.40 11.22
CA GLY A 25 10.33 -16.36 10.80
C GLY A 25 11.63 -16.97 10.31
N GLN A 26 12.17 -16.45 9.21
CA GLN A 26 13.46 -16.85 8.66
C GLN A 26 14.12 -15.62 8.04
N GLY A 27 15.15 -15.10 8.73
CA GLY A 27 15.78 -13.83 8.41
C GLY A 27 14.74 -12.71 8.38
N GLY A 28 14.72 -11.93 7.30
CA GLY A 28 13.82 -10.80 7.10
C GLY A 28 12.38 -11.12 6.67
N ALA A 29 11.97 -12.39 6.62
CA ALA A 29 10.65 -12.80 6.13
C ALA A 29 10.05 -13.93 6.95
N PHE A 30 8.78 -14.24 6.68
CA PHE A 30 8.05 -15.35 7.28
C PHE A 30 7.71 -16.40 6.21
N LEU A 31 7.72 -17.66 6.62
CA LEU A 31 7.31 -18.82 5.85
C LEU A 31 6.20 -19.54 6.59
N VAL A 32 5.33 -20.21 5.83
CA VAL A 32 4.25 -21.03 6.39
C VAL A 32 4.66 -22.49 6.29
N GLN A 33 4.92 -23.11 7.44
CA GLN A 33 5.15 -24.55 7.57
C GLN A 33 3.83 -25.24 7.91
N ILE A 34 3.59 -26.39 7.30
CA ILE A 34 2.31 -27.09 7.34
C ILE A 34 2.57 -28.51 7.82
N ALA A 35 1.96 -28.85 8.95
CA ALA A 35 1.88 -30.21 9.43
C ALA A 35 0.66 -30.88 8.78
N THR A 36 0.89 -32.02 8.13
CA THR A 36 -0.18 -32.84 7.55
C THR A 36 -0.44 -34.06 8.43
N ARG A 37 -1.66 -34.58 8.41
CA ARG A 37 -2.02 -35.81 9.14
C ARG A 37 -1.37 -37.07 8.58
N SER A 38 -0.85 -37.05 7.35
CA SER A 38 -0.05 -38.14 6.79
C SER A 38 1.38 -38.19 7.36
N GLY A 39 1.75 -37.26 8.24
CA GLY A 39 3.09 -37.17 8.84
C GLY A 39 4.13 -36.47 7.95
N SER A 40 3.74 -36.04 6.75
CA SER A 40 4.64 -35.33 5.83
C SER A 40 4.57 -33.82 6.06
N GLY A 41 5.63 -33.22 6.59
CA GLY A 41 5.73 -31.76 6.72
C GLY A 41 5.90 -31.08 5.36
N ALA A 42 5.15 -29.99 5.13
CA ALA A 42 5.22 -29.20 3.90
C ALA A 42 5.50 -27.71 4.17
N VAL A 43 6.00 -26.98 3.17
CA VAL A 43 6.15 -25.53 3.19
C VAL A 43 5.28 -24.93 2.08
N LEU A 44 4.56 -23.86 2.39
CA LEU A 44 3.78 -23.12 1.40
C LEU A 44 4.72 -22.55 0.32
N SER A 45 4.42 -22.82 -0.94
CA SER A 45 5.23 -22.38 -2.08
C SER A 45 4.46 -21.53 -3.08
N LYS A 46 5.20 -20.85 -3.96
CA LYS A 46 4.64 -20.18 -5.13
C LYS A 46 4.21 -21.21 -6.16
N ALA A 47 3.04 -21.01 -6.75
CA ALA A 47 2.43 -21.96 -7.70
C ALA A 47 3.31 -22.26 -8.93
N ARG A 48 4.06 -21.29 -9.44
CA ARG A 48 4.83 -21.43 -10.69
C ARG A 48 6.27 -21.89 -10.52
N SER A 49 6.88 -21.68 -9.35
CA SER A 49 8.31 -21.94 -9.14
C SER A 49 8.62 -23.00 -8.09
N GLY A 50 7.65 -23.40 -7.27
CA GLY A 50 7.91 -24.29 -6.13
C GLY A 50 8.75 -23.66 -5.01
N GLU A 51 9.24 -22.44 -5.20
CA GLU A 51 9.96 -21.68 -4.18
C GLU A 51 9.06 -21.42 -2.96
N PRO A 52 9.60 -21.50 -1.73
CA PRO A 52 8.87 -21.10 -0.53
C PRO A 52 8.28 -19.69 -0.67
N ARG A 53 6.98 -19.57 -0.38
CA ARG A 53 6.28 -18.30 -0.39
C ARG A 53 6.71 -17.50 0.84
N ARG A 54 7.58 -16.52 0.62
CA ARG A 54 8.05 -15.58 1.63
C ARG A 54 7.06 -14.43 1.82
N PHE A 55 6.77 -14.13 3.08
CA PHE A 55 5.94 -13.01 3.49
C PHE A 55 6.81 -11.99 4.23
N GLY A 56 6.91 -10.77 3.70
CA GLY A 56 7.62 -9.68 4.40
C GLY A 56 6.83 -9.08 5.56
N ASN A 57 5.54 -9.41 5.67
CA ASN A 57 4.64 -8.98 6.74
C ASN A 57 3.87 -10.21 7.27
N PRO A 58 3.93 -10.51 8.57
CA PRO A 58 3.22 -11.66 9.14
C PRO A 58 1.70 -11.53 9.02
N ILE A 59 1.14 -10.31 9.05
CA ILE A 59 -0.30 -10.06 8.89
C ILE A 59 -0.79 -10.58 7.53
N ALA A 60 -0.01 -10.41 6.46
CA ALA A 60 -0.38 -10.91 5.14
C ALA A 60 -0.47 -12.45 5.11
N ALA A 61 0.40 -13.15 5.86
CA ALA A 61 0.32 -14.59 6.00
C ALA A 61 -0.92 -15.01 6.81
N LEU A 62 -1.23 -14.30 7.90
CA LEU A 62 -2.40 -14.56 8.74
C LEU A 62 -3.71 -14.35 7.98
N SER A 63 -3.84 -13.27 7.21
CA SER A 63 -5.03 -13.04 6.36
C SER A 63 -5.22 -14.17 5.36
N LEU A 64 -4.15 -14.59 4.69
CA LEU A 64 -4.19 -15.71 3.75
C LEU A 64 -4.60 -17.01 4.43
N LEU A 65 -4.08 -17.31 5.63
CA LEU A 65 -4.46 -18.51 6.38
C LEU A 65 -5.93 -18.47 6.80
N ARG A 66 -6.41 -17.32 7.26
CA ARG A 66 -7.83 -17.10 7.59
C ARG A 66 -8.73 -17.34 6.39
N ASP A 67 -8.37 -16.82 5.22
CA ASP A 67 -9.14 -17.00 3.98
C ASP A 67 -9.18 -18.47 3.52
N LEU A 68 -8.21 -19.29 3.96
CA LEU A 68 -8.16 -20.73 3.74
C LEU A 68 -8.85 -21.55 4.85
N GLY A 69 -9.52 -20.88 5.80
CA GLY A 69 -10.20 -21.51 6.94
C GLY A 69 -9.26 -21.97 8.06
N ILE A 70 -7.98 -21.61 8.00
CA ILE A 70 -6.98 -21.95 9.02
C ILE A 70 -6.92 -20.79 10.02
N THR A 71 -7.68 -20.93 11.10
CA THR A 71 -7.86 -19.87 12.11
C THR A 71 -6.95 -20.03 13.34
N VAL A 72 -6.36 -21.21 13.53
CA VAL A 72 -5.47 -21.54 14.64
C VAL A 72 -4.15 -22.06 14.10
N GLY A 73 -3.04 -21.60 14.69
CA GLY A 73 -1.70 -22.02 14.34
C GLY A 73 -0.69 -21.58 15.39
N GLN A 74 0.56 -21.94 15.16
CA GLN A 74 1.70 -21.53 15.97
C GLN A 74 2.53 -20.49 15.23
N PHE A 75 3.36 -19.76 15.97
CA PHE A 75 4.41 -18.93 15.40
C PHE A 75 5.75 -19.35 15.98
N ASP A 76 6.79 -19.31 15.16
CA ASP A 76 8.17 -19.52 15.56
C ASP A 76 8.97 -18.30 15.09
N ALA A 77 9.39 -17.46 16.05
CA ALA A 77 10.17 -16.26 15.78
C ALA A 77 11.67 -16.45 16.04
N SER A 78 12.13 -17.67 16.33
CA SER A 78 13.50 -17.94 16.77
C SER A 78 14.54 -17.49 15.73
N ASP A 79 14.23 -17.64 14.45
CA ASP A 79 15.10 -17.26 13.32
C ASP A 79 14.66 -15.95 12.64
N TRP A 80 13.80 -15.14 13.27
CA TRP A 80 13.34 -13.87 12.69
C TRP A 80 14.33 -12.73 13.01
N ASN A 81 14.82 -12.08 11.96
CA ASN A 81 15.66 -10.88 12.08
C ASN A 81 15.08 -9.73 11.24
N PRO A 82 14.44 -8.72 11.85
CA PRO A 82 13.89 -7.59 11.11
C PRO A 82 14.96 -6.74 10.39
N ALA A 83 16.21 -6.77 10.84
CA ALA A 83 17.30 -6.05 10.19
C ALA A 83 17.69 -6.65 8.82
N GLU A 84 17.40 -7.93 8.60
CA GLU A 84 17.63 -8.63 7.32
C GLU A 84 16.45 -8.48 6.35
N LYS A 85 15.42 -7.71 6.71
CA LYS A 85 14.29 -7.45 5.83
C LYS A 85 14.79 -6.72 4.59
N VAL A 86 14.76 -7.44 3.46
CA VAL A 86 15.02 -6.84 2.15
C VAL A 86 13.91 -5.83 1.87
N VAL A 87 14.25 -4.55 1.97
CA VAL A 87 13.40 -3.46 1.53
C VAL A 87 13.41 -3.49 0.01
N ASN A 88 12.36 -4.06 -0.59
CA ASN A 88 12.22 -4.09 -2.04
C ASN A 88 11.88 -2.68 -2.52
N SER A 89 12.87 -1.96 -3.06
CA SER A 89 12.68 -0.61 -3.60
C SER A 89 11.57 -0.51 -4.67
N ARG A 90 11.21 -1.64 -5.30
CA ARG A 90 10.08 -1.72 -6.25
C ARG A 90 8.71 -1.59 -5.58
N ASP A 91 8.53 -2.17 -4.40
CA ASP A 91 7.27 -2.09 -3.66
C ASP A 91 7.08 -0.67 -3.12
N ASP A 92 8.15 -0.04 -2.64
CA ASP A 92 8.16 1.37 -2.23
C ASP A 92 7.92 2.32 -3.41
N ALA A 93 8.58 2.08 -4.55
CA ALA A 93 8.36 2.88 -5.76
C ALA A 93 6.90 2.77 -6.24
N ARG A 94 6.30 1.57 -6.21
CA ARG A 94 4.89 1.39 -6.55
C ARG A 94 3.96 2.12 -5.57
N ALA A 95 4.26 2.08 -4.27
CA ALA A 95 3.50 2.81 -3.26
C ALA A 95 3.63 4.34 -3.42
N GLN A 96 4.79 4.84 -3.84
CA GLN A 96 4.99 6.25 -4.18
C GLN A 96 4.18 6.65 -5.41
N VAL A 97 4.18 5.83 -6.47
CA VAL A 97 3.37 6.07 -7.67
C VAL A 97 1.87 6.13 -7.34
N LEU A 98 1.37 5.22 -6.51
CA LEU A 98 -0.04 5.23 -6.10
C LEU A 98 -0.39 6.47 -5.26
N ARG A 99 0.48 6.87 -4.33
CA ARG A 99 0.30 8.13 -3.57
C ARG A 99 0.24 9.34 -4.49
N GLY A 100 1.18 9.46 -5.42
CA GLY A 100 1.17 10.55 -6.40
C GLY A 100 -0.10 10.57 -7.27
N ALA A 101 -0.60 9.39 -7.68
CA ALA A 101 -1.86 9.30 -8.41
C ALA A 101 -3.07 9.76 -7.58
N HIS A 102 -3.12 9.42 -6.28
CA HIS A 102 -4.17 9.89 -5.38
C HIS A 102 -4.10 11.40 -5.11
N GLU A 103 -2.90 11.94 -4.88
CA GLU A 103 -2.68 13.37 -4.69
C GLU A 103 -3.10 14.16 -5.94
N ALA A 104 -2.70 13.70 -7.14
CA ALA A 104 -3.11 14.32 -8.40
C ALA A 104 -4.63 14.26 -8.61
N ALA A 105 -5.28 13.14 -8.27
CA ALA A 105 -6.73 13.02 -8.37
C ALA A 105 -7.45 13.97 -7.41
N ALA A 106 -6.99 14.10 -6.16
CA ALA A 106 -7.55 15.02 -5.19
C ALA A 106 -7.37 16.49 -5.63
N TYR A 107 -6.19 16.83 -6.14
CA TYR A 107 -5.91 18.17 -6.68
C TYR A 107 -6.82 18.49 -7.87
N ASN A 108 -7.00 17.56 -8.80
CA ASN A 108 -7.87 17.76 -9.96
C ASN A 108 -9.33 17.94 -9.55
N GLN A 109 -9.81 17.20 -8.55
CA GLN A 109 -11.17 17.37 -8.03
C GLN A 109 -11.37 18.75 -7.39
N TRP A 110 -10.41 19.20 -6.57
CA TRP A 110 -10.45 20.53 -6.00
C TRP A 110 -10.41 21.62 -7.07
N LEU A 111 -9.48 21.54 -8.03
CA LEU A 111 -9.33 22.51 -9.11
C LEU A 111 -10.58 22.60 -10.00
N ALA A 112 -11.17 21.45 -10.34
CA ALA A 112 -12.42 21.42 -11.10
C ALA A 112 -13.57 22.09 -10.34
N GLY A 113 -13.64 21.89 -9.02
CA GLY A 113 -14.61 22.57 -8.15
C GLY A 113 -14.42 24.08 -8.13
N GLU A 114 -13.18 24.56 -7.97
CA GLU A 114 -12.85 25.99 -7.93
C GLU A 114 -13.14 26.69 -9.26
N LEU A 115 -12.82 26.00 -10.37
CA LEU A 115 -13.08 26.50 -11.71
C LEU A 115 -14.59 26.60 -11.98
N GLN A 116 -15.36 25.58 -11.57
CA GLN A 116 -16.81 25.60 -11.71
C GLN A 116 -17.45 26.70 -10.85
N ALA A 117 -16.98 26.90 -9.61
CA ALA A 117 -17.43 27.99 -8.77
C ALA A 117 -17.16 29.37 -9.38
N SER A 118 -16.04 29.54 -10.09
CA SER A 118 -15.72 30.78 -10.81
C SER A 118 -16.61 30.99 -12.04
N ILE A 119 -16.96 29.91 -12.76
CA ILE A 119 -17.89 29.95 -13.91
C ILE A 119 -19.31 30.29 -13.45
N ASP A 120 -19.73 29.76 -12.30
CA ASP A 120 -21.07 29.94 -11.75
C ASP A 120 -21.22 31.25 -10.96
N ASP A 121 -20.16 32.06 -10.80
CA ASP A 121 -20.23 33.35 -10.10
C ASP A 121 -21.10 34.34 -10.91
N PRO A 122 -22.24 34.80 -10.37
CA PRO A 122 -23.14 35.72 -11.07
C PRO A 122 -22.61 37.16 -11.14
N ARG A 123 -21.50 37.47 -10.47
CA ARG A 123 -20.92 38.82 -10.49
C ARG A 123 -20.39 39.15 -11.89
N PRO A 124 -20.56 40.40 -12.35
CA PRO A 124 -20.00 40.81 -13.63
C PRO A 124 -18.47 40.74 -13.57
N SER A 125 -17.87 40.17 -14.61
CA SER A 125 -16.41 40.20 -14.77
C SER A 125 -15.94 41.64 -14.95
N ILE A 126 -14.92 42.04 -14.21
CA ILE A 126 -14.25 43.32 -14.39
C ILE A 126 -13.17 43.15 -15.48
N PRO A 127 -13.13 44.00 -16.52
CA PRO A 127 -12.08 43.96 -17.54
C PRO A 127 -10.69 44.16 -16.93
N HIS A 128 -9.69 43.47 -17.47
CA HIS A 128 -8.31 43.58 -17.01
C HIS A 128 -7.80 45.04 -16.99
N ASP A 129 -8.11 45.81 -18.03
CA ASP A 129 -7.66 47.20 -18.16
C ASP A 129 -8.21 48.11 -17.03
N GLU A 130 -9.43 47.83 -16.58
CA GLU A 130 -10.08 48.57 -15.48
C GLU A 130 -9.39 48.27 -14.14
N VAL A 131 -9.11 46.99 -13.88
CA VAL A 131 -8.35 46.57 -12.68
C VAL A 131 -6.95 47.17 -12.67
N MET A 132 -6.26 47.18 -13.82
CA MET A 132 -4.92 47.75 -13.92
C MET A 132 -4.93 49.27 -13.72
N ALA A 133 -5.94 49.97 -14.24
CA ALA A 133 -6.08 51.40 -14.06
C ALA A 133 -6.35 51.77 -12.58
N GLU A 134 -7.19 51.00 -11.88
CA GLU A 134 -7.43 51.18 -10.44
C GLU A 134 -6.15 50.92 -9.63
N MET A 135 -5.43 49.84 -9.93
CA MET A 135 -4.16 49.51 -9.28
C MET A 135 -3.10 50.60 -9.49
N ASP A 136 -2.96 51.13 -10.70
CA ASP A 136 -2.02 52.21 -11.01
C ASP A 136 -2.36 53.50 -10.26
N ALA A 137 -3.66 53.81 -10.10
CA ALA A 137 -4.13 54.95 -9.32
C ALA A 137 -3.78 54.80 -7.83
N ASP A 138 -3.98 53.61 -7.25
CA ASP A 138 -3.61 53.30 -5.87
C ASP A 138 -2.10 53.41 -5.64
N ILE A 139 -1.30 52.87 -6.58
CA ILE A 139 0.17 52.98 -6.53
C ILE A 139 0.61 54.44 -6.56
N ALA A 140 -0.03 55.27 -7.39
CA ALA A 140 0.28 56.69 -7.49
C ALA A 140 -0.11 57.48 -6.23
N ALA A 141 -1.16 57.06 -5.53
CA ALA A 141 -1.64 57.67 -4.28
C ALA A 141 -0.78 57.31 -3.06
N LEU A 142 0.01 56.23 -3.13
CA LEU A 142 0.92 55.85 -2.05
C LEU A 142 2.05 56.90 -1.88
N PRO A 143 2.30 57.39 -0.66
CA PRO A 143 3.36 58.37 -0.42
C PRO A 143 4.72 57.74 -0.74
N LYS A 144 5.47 58.39 -1.64
CA LYS A 144 6.84 57.98 -1.97
C LYS A 144 7.67 57.98 -0.69
N LYS A 145 8.02 56.77 -0.21
CA LYS A 145 8.92 56.57 0.92
C LYS A 145 10.26 57.21 0.54
N LYS A 146 10.59 58.37 1.13
CA LYS A 146 11.92 58.99 1.01
C LYS A 146 12.94 57.96 1.49
N ARG A 147 13.71 57.38 0.58
CA ARG A 147 14.89 56.60 0.93
C ARG A 147 15.88 57.58 1.57
N ALA A 148 16.22 57.32 2.83
CA ALA A 148 17.27 58.02 3.57
C ALA A 148 18.66 57.67 3.00
#